data_AF-A0A645ID89-F1
#
_entry.id   AF-A0A645ID89-F1
#
_cell.length_a   1.000
_cell.length_b   1.000
_cell.length_c   1.000
_cell.angle_alpha   90.00
_cell.angle_beta   90.00
_cell.angle_gamma   90.00
#
_symmetry.space_group_name_H-M   'P 1'
#
loop_
_entity.id
_entity.type
_entity.pdbx_description
1 polymer ?
#
loop_
_entity_poly.entity_id
_entity_poly.type
_entity_poly.pdbx_seq_one_letter_code
_entity_poly.pdbx_strand_id
1 'polypeptide(L)'
;MLLFIGIGVAATIVMHIILSILLSIGKAIRQTVETGKTDDKAIERSLQLDMVEDEMDKLISLKSMRVGYAIGGLGFIAALISLVMGSPSGVMLNIMFGSFFAGSLIESLAQLVYYRRGIKNS
;
A
#
# COMPACT_ATOMS: atom_id res chain seq x y z
N MET A 1 19.18 -9.21 -15.46
CA MET A 1 18.09 -8.22 -15.51
C MET A 1 16.77 -8.81 -15.03
N LEU A 2 16.20 -9.82 -15.70
CA LEU A 2 14.96 -10.49 -15.25
C LEU A 2 15.03 -11.14 -13.86
N LEU A 3 16.20 -11.69 -13.50
CA LEU A 3 16.43 -12.33 -12.20
C LEU A 3 16.28 -11.35 -11.02
N PHE A 4 16.80 -10.12 -11.16
CA PHE A 4 16.66 -9.08 -10.12
C PHE A 4 15.22 -8.58 -9.99
N ILE A 5 14.51 -8.43 -11.11
CA ILE A 5 13.09 -8.09 -11.11
C ILE A 5 12.28 -9.20 -10.44
N GLY A 6 12.54 -10.47 -10.76
CA GLY A 6 11.87 -11.62 -10.15
C GLY A 6 12.11 -11.70 -8.64
N ILE A 7 13.35 -11.51 -8.18
CA ILE A 7 13.68 -11.44 -6.75
C ILE A 7 12.97 -10.25 -6.09
N GLY A 8 12.93 -9.10 -6.77
CA GLY A 8 12.21 -7.92 -6.31
C GLY A 8 10.72 -8.19 -6.09
N VAL A 9 10.04 -8.76 -7.09
CA VAL A 9 8.61 -9.15 -6.99
C VAL A 9 8.38 -10.14 -5.85
N ALA A 10 9.24 -11.15 -5.71
CA ALA A 10 9.12 -12.11 -4.62
C ALA A 10 9.27 -11.40 -3.25
N ALA A 11 10.24 -10.50 -3.12
CA ALA A 11 10.46 -9.73 -1.90
C ALA A 11 9.28 -8.80 -1.56
N THR A 12 8.64 -8.16 -2.55
CA THR A 12 7.50 -7.30 -2.31
C THR A 12 6.27 -8.08 -1.85
N ILE A 13 6.03 -9.26 -2.44
CA ILE A 13 4.95 -10.17 -2.00
C ILE A 13 5.18 -10.59 -0.55
N VAL A 14 6.40 -11.03 -0.23
CA VAL A 14 6.77 -11.42 1.15
C VAL A 14 6.59 -10.25 2.12
N MET A 15 7.02 -9.03 1.75
CA MET A 15 6.84 -7.83 2.56
C MET A 15 5.36 -7.51 2.81
N HIS A 16 4.49 -7.62 1.80
CA HIS A 16 3.04 -7.39 1.97
C HIS A 16 2.40 -8.39 2.94
N ILE A 17 2.77 -9.67 2.82
CA ILE A 17 2.27 -10.72 3.72
C ILE A 17 2.70 -10.43 5.16
N ILE A 18 3.98 -10.11 5.38
CA ILE A 18 4.51 -9.78 6.72
C ILE A 18 3.79 -8.55 7.30
N LEU A 19 3.62 -7.49 6.50
CA LEU A 19 2.96 -6.27 6.93
C LEU A 19 1.50 -6.51 7.34
N SER A 20 0.76 -7.29 6.55
CA SER A 20 -0.64 -7.64 6.85
C SER A 20 -0.75 -8.40 8.17
N ILE A 21 0.13 -9.36 8.41
CA ILE A 21 0.16 -10.13 9.67
C ILE A 21 0.49 -9.21 10.86
N LEU A 22 1.51 -8.36 10.74
CA LEU A 22 1.91 -7.43 11.81
C LEU A 22 0.78 -6.47 12.18
N LEU A 23 0.06 -5.94 11.19
CA LEU A 23 -1.08 -5.04 11.42
C LEU A 23 -2.24 -5.76 12.10
N SER A 24 -2.57 -6.99 11.69
CA SER A 24 -3.62 -7.80 12.33
C SER A 24 -3.29 -8.13 13.78
N ILE A 25 -2.04 -8.53 14.08
CA ILE A 25 -1.60 -8.77 15.45
C ILE A 25 -1.62 -7.48 16.27
N GLY A 26 -1.15 -6.37 15.70
CA GLY A 26 -1.16 -5.07 16.38
C GLY A 26 -2.56 -4.61 16.75
N LYS A 27 -3.55 -4.80 15.86
CA LYS A 27 -4.97 -4.56 16.16
C LYS A 27 -5.47 -5.46 17.29
N ALA A 28 -5.20 -6.76 17.23
CA ALA A 28 -5.63 -7.72 18.24
C ALA A 28 -5.05 -7.44 19.64
N ILE A 29 -3.77 -7.07 19.73
CA ILE A 29 -3.13 -6.69 21.00
C ILE A 29 -3.77 -5.42 21.56
N ARG A 30 -3.97 -4.39 20.73
CA ARG A 30 -4.58 -3.13 21.18
C ARG A 30 -5.99 -3.35 21.73
N GLN A 31 -6.78 -4.18 21.08
CA GLN A 31 -8.13 -4.53 21.51
C GLN A 31 -8.14 -5.34 22.82
N THR A 32 -7.14 -6.21 23.01
CA THR A 32 -6.95 -6.98 24.26
C THR A 32 -6.54 -6.08 25.42
N VAL A 33 -5.69 -5.08 25.17
CA VAL A 33 -5.25 -4.10 26.18
C VAL A 33 -6.37 -3.15 26.60
N GLU A 34 -7.21 -2.70 25.67
CA GLU A 34 -8.34 -1.82 25.98
C GLU A 34 -9.49 -2.52 26.72
N THR A 35 -9.71 -3.82 26.46
CA THR A 35 -10.94 -4.52 26.89
C THR A 35 -10.70 -5.61 27.95
N GLY A 36 -9.46 -6.08 28.14
CA GLY A 36 -9.08 -7.05 29.19
C GLY A 36 -9.72 -8.44 29.09
N LYS A 37 -10.48 -8.73 28.02
CA LYS A 37 -11.14 -10.03 27.78
C LYS A 37 -11.01 -10.43 26.31
N THR A 38 -10.60 -11.68 26.09
CA THR A 38 -10.57 -12.33 24.78
C THR A 38 -11.93 -12.99 24.56
N ASP A 39 -12.90 -12.24 24.02
CA ASP A 39 -14.16 -12.81 23.57
C ASP A 39 -14.09 -12.99 22.05
N ASP A 40 -13.81 -14.20 21.59
CA ASP A 40 -13.62 -14.53 20.17
C ASP A 40 -14.83 -14.11 19.31
N LYS A 41 -16.05 -14.12 19.87
CA LYS A 41 -17.26 -13.65 19.18
C LYS A 41 -17.32 -12.13 19.05
N ALA A 42 -16.77 -11.38 20.00
CA ALA A 42 -16.67 -9.92 19.89
C ALA A 42 -15.61 -9.52 18.86
N ILE A 43 -14.51 -10.29 18.78
CA ILE A 43 -13.44 -10.08 17.79
C ILE A 43 -13.96 -10.33 16.38
N GLU A 44 -14.65 -11.44 16.14
CA GLU A 44 -15.25 -11.76 14.83
C GLU A 44 -16.28 -10.70 14.40
N ARG A 45 -17.08 -10.19 15.35
CA ARG A 45 -18.08 -9.15 15.08
C ARG A 45 -17.46 -7.78 14.85
N SER A 46 -16.40 -7.42 15.57
CA SER A 46 -15.62 -6.20 15.29
C SER A 46 -14.87 -6.29 13.96
N LEU A 47 -14.39 -7.48 13.58
CA LEU A 47 -13.73 -7.70 12.30
C LEU A 47 -14.73 -7.59 11.14
N GLN A 48 -15.93 -8.17 11.29
CA GLN A 48 -17.00 -8.02 10.30
C GLN A 48 -17.49 -6.57 10.17
N LEU A 49 -17.53 -5.80 11.26
CA LEU A 49 -17.83 -4.37 11.21
C LEU A 49 -16.69 -3.57 10.56
N ASP A 50 -15.42 -3.89 10.83
CA ASP A 50 -14.25 -3.31 10.15
C ASP A 50 -14.19 -3.66 8.64
N MET A 51 -14.87 -4.74 8.21
CA MET A 51 -14.97 -5.13 6.80
C MET A 51 -16.07 -4.38 6.04
N VAL A 52 -16.98 -3.69 6.74
CA VAL A 52 -17.95 -2.81 6.09
C VAL A 52 -17.22 -1.50 5.78
N GLU A 53 -16.80 -1.35 4.53
CA GLU A 53 -16.16 -0.13 4.04
C GLU A 53 -17.08 1.09 4.31
N ASP A 54 -16.63 1.99 5.17
CA ASP A 54 -17.29 3.27 5.41
C ASP A 54 -17.04 4.23 4.23
N GLU A 55 -17.92 5.21 4.03
CA GLU A 55 -17.76 6.28 3.03
C GLU A 55 -16.44 7.04 3.25
N MET A 56 -16.01 7.19 4.51
CA MET A 56 -14.72 7.77 4.83
C MET A 56 -13.56 6.90 4.32
N ASP A 57 -13.60 5.58 4.52
CA ASP A 57 -12.56 4.66 4.04
C ASP A 57 -12.48 4.65 2.52
N LYS A 58 -13.63 4.76 1.84
CA LYS A 58 -13.70 4.91 0.40
C LYS A 58 -13.05 6.19 -0.10
N LEU A 59 -13.24 7.31 0.60
CA LEU A 59 -12.55 8.56 0.28
C LEU A 59 -11.04 8.47 0.53
N ILE A 60 -10.60 7.78 1.59
CA ILE A 60 -9.18 7.55 1.87
C ILE A 60 -8.55 6.71 0.76
N SER A 61 -9.21 5.62 0.35
CA SER A 61 -8.68 4.74 -0.69
C SER A 61 -8.54 5.49 -2.02
N LEU A 62 -9.57 6.23 -2.44
CA LEU A 62 -9.54 7.03 -3.67
C LEU A 62 -8.45 8.13 -3.65
N LYS A 63 -8.26 8.79 -2.51
CA LYS A 63 -7.26 9.87 -2.39
C LYS A 63 -5.83 9.32 -2.36
N SER A 64 -5.63 8.18 -1.71
CA SER A 64 -4.34 7.48 -1.65
C SER A 64 -3.97 6.92 -3.02
N MET A 65 -4.93 6.30 -3.70
CA MET A 65 -4.79 5.76 -5.05
C MET A 65 -4.43 6.85 -6.07
N ARG A 66 -5.00 8.06 -5.93
CA ARG A 66 -4.62 9.21 -6.78
C ARG A 66 -3.14 9.55 -6.65
N VAL A 67 -2.58 9.52 -5.44
CA VAL A 67 -1.16 9.80 -5.20
C VAL A 67 -0.29 8.68 -5.78
N GLY A 68 -0.69 7.41 -5.57
CA GLY A 68 -0.02 6.24 -6.15
C GLY A 68 0.05 6.31 -7.69
N TYR A 69 -1.07 6.59 -8.34
CA TYR A 69 -1.13 6.74 -9.80
C TYR A 69 -0.38 7.96 -10.33
N ALA A 70 -0.35 9.07 -9.59
CA ALA A 70 0.46 10.23 -10.00
C ALA A 70 1.95 9.86 -10.04
N ILE A 71 2.45 9.14 -9.02
CA ILE A 71 3.86 8.73 -8.93
C ILE A 71 4.18 7.64 -9.97
N GLY A 72 3.32 6.62 -10.09
CA GLY A 72 3.47 5.56 -11.08
C GLY A 72 3.41 6.10 -12.51
N GLY A 73 2.47 7.02 -12.78
CA GLY A 73 2.32 7.67 -14.08
C GLY A 73 3.51 8.55 -14.45
N LEU A 74 4.04 9.34 -13.52
CA LEU A 74 5.28 10.12 -13.75
C LEU A 74 6.46 9.19 -14.05
N GLY A 75 6.58 8.09 -13.31
CA GLY A 75 7.59 7.07 -13.55
C GLY A 75 7.47 6.38 -14.90
N PHE A 76 6.25 6.11 -15.35
CA PHE A 76 5.98 5.54 -16.66
C PHE A 76 6.39 6.49 -17.78
N ILE A 77 6.06 7.79 -17.66
CA ILE A 77 6.51 8.81 -18.62
C ILE A 77 8.04 8.91 -18.62
N ALA A 78 8.69 8.90 -17.46
CA ALA A 78 10.16 8.90 -17.36
C ALA A 78 10.80 7.66 -18.02
N ALA A 79 10.17 6.49 -17.89
CA ALA A 79 10.60 5.27 -18.56
C ALA A 79 10.52 5.40 -20.08
N LEU A 80 9.44 5.98 -20.61
CA LEU A 80 9.29 6.24 -22.05
C LEU A 80 10.32 7.26 -22.57
N ILE A 81 10.59 8.33 -21.82
CA ILE A 81 11.63 9.32 -22.17
C ILE A 81 13.00 8.64 -22.26
N SER A 82 13.33 7.76 -21.30
CA SER A 82 14.58 7.00 -21.31
C SER A 82 14.74 6.17 -22.59
N LEU A 83 13.64 5.58 -23.08
CA LEU A 83 13.64 4.82 -24.33
C LEU A 83 13.85 5.72 -25.57
N VAL A 84 13.20 6.89 -25.60
CA VAL A 84 13.38 7.88 -26.67
C VAL A 84 14.82 8.39 -26.75
N MET A 85 15.51 8.49 -25.60
CA MET A 85 16.92 8.88 -25.54
C MET A 85 17.89 7.75 -25.95
N GLY A 86 17.39 6.60 -26.42
CA GLY A 86 18.22 5.47 -26.87
C GLY A 86 18.81 4.65 -25.73
N SER A 87 18.28 4.76 -24.51
CA SER A 87 18.73 3.94 -23.39
C SER A 87 18.38 2.46 -23.63
N PRO A 88 19.17 1.51 -23.10
CA PRO A 88 18.83 0.10 -23.16
C PRO A 88 17.45 -0.17 -22.53
N SER A 89 16.69 -1.10 -23.11
CA SER A 89 15.36 -1.49 -22.61
C SER A 89 15.36 -1.94 -21.14
N GLY A 90 16.50 -2.41 -20.64
CA GLY A 90 16.71 -2.73 -19.23
C GLY A 90 16.62 -1.52 -18.29
N VAL A 91 17.03 -0.32 -18.73
CA VAL A 91 16.96 0.91 -17.92
C VAL A 91 15.51 1.36 -17.78
N MET A 92 14.75 1.34 -18.89
CA MET A 92 13.31 1.61 -18.89
C MET A 92 12.57 0.69 -17.89
N LEU A 93 12.84 -0.61 -17.93
CA LEU A 93 12.21 -1.58 -17.03
C LEU A 93 12.53 -1.31 -15.56
N ASN A 94 13.77 -0.96 -15.23
CA ASN A 94 14.15 -0.63 -13.85
C ASN A 94 13.46 0.66 -13.37
N ILE A 95 13.38 1.69 -14.21
CA ILE A 95 12.68 2.94 -13.87
C ILE A 95 11.20 2.64 -13.63
N MET A 96 10.56 1.91 -14.55
CA MET A 96 9.14 1.56 -14.44
C MET A 96 8.85 0.74 -13.18
N PHE A 97 9.66 -0.28 -12.91
CA PHE A 97 9.49 -1.14 -11.74
C PHE A 97 9.72 -0.37 -10.43
N GLY A 98 10.79 0.44 -10.37
CA GLY A 98 11.09 1.29 -9.22
C GLY A 98 9.98 2.31 -8.95
N SER A 99 9.41 2.92 -9.99
CA SER A 99 8.33 3.88 -9.84
C SER A 99 7.01 3.25 -9.41
N PHE A 100 6.65 2.06 -9.91
CA PHE A 100 5.47 1.35 -9.43
C PHE A 100 5.64 0.89 -7.98
N PHE A 101 6.82 0.39 -7.62
CA PHE A 101 7.13 0.04 -6.25
C PHE A 101 7.04 1.25 -5.32
N ALA A 102 7.70 2.35 -5.67
CA ALA A 102 7.63 3.60 -4.90
C ALA A 102 6.19 4.15 -4.82
N GLY A 103 5.43 4.09 -5.92
CA GLY A 103 4.03 4.48 -5.97
C GLY A 103 3.17 3.67 -4.99
N SER A 104 3.32 2.35 -4.98
CA SER A 104 2.59 1.46 -4.07
C SER A 104 2.94 1.67 -2.60
N LEU A 105 4.23 1.93 -2.29
CA LEU A 105 4.68 2.25 -0.94
C LEU A 105 4.10 3.59 -0.47
N ILE A 106 4.16 4.61 -1.32
CA ILE A 106 3.66 5.95 -0.99
C ILE A 106 2.14 5.95 -0.88
N GLU A 107 1.43 5.20 -1.72
CA GLU A 107 -0.02 4.98 -1.59
C GLU A 107 -0.36 4.33 -0.25
N SER A 108 0.33 3.26 0.14
CA SER A 108 0.12 2.57 1.42
C SER A 108 0.41 3.47 2.61
N LEU A 109 1.48 4.28 2.54
CA LEU A 109 1.81 5.26 3.57
C LEU A 109 0.80 6.40 3.61
N ALA A 110 0.33 6.89 2.46
CA ALA A 110 -0.68 7.92 2.36
C ALA A 110 -1.98 7.45 3.00
N GLN A 111 -2.38 6.19 2.77
CA GLN A 111 -3.55 5.58 3.40
C GLN A 111 -3.42 5.60 4.93
N LEU A 112 -2.27 5.17 5.47
CA LEU A 112 -2.00 5.17 6.91
C LEU A 112 -2.00 6.59 7.51
N VAL A 113 -1.44 7.57 6.78
CA VAL A 113 -1.37 8.97 7.22
C VAL A 113 -2.76 9.62 7.20
N TYR A 114 -3.54 9.40 6.14
CA TYR A 114 -4.92 9.90 6.05
C TYR A 114 -5.81 9.29 7.13
N TYR A 115 -5.62 8.01 7.43
CA TYR A 115 -6.33 7.34 8.52
C TYR A 115 -5.99 7.95 9.89
N ARG A 116 -4.70 8.27 10.16
CA ARG A 116 -4.31 8.90 11.43
C ARG A 116 -4.69 10.37 11.55
N ARG A 117 -4.68 11.14 10.45
CA ARG A 117 -4.99 12.58 10.48
C ARG A 117 -6.49 12.88 10.47
N GLY A 118 -7.32 11.91 10.08
CA GLY A 118 -8.72 12.12 9.75
C GLY A 118 -8.86 12.95 8.47
N ILE A 119 -9.85 12.64 7.64
CA ILE A 119 -10.11 13.45 6.45
C ILE A 119 -10.73 14.78 6.91
N LYS A 120 -9.93 15.84 6.96
CA LYS A 120 -10.48 17.21 6.93
C LYS A 120 -10.92 17.49 5.51
N ASN A 121 -12.23 17.49 5.32
CA ASN A 121 -12.88 17.91 4.09
C ASN A 121 -12.49 19.37 3.83
N SER A 122 -11.80 19.62 2.71
CA SER A 122 -11.62 20.97 2.18
C SER A 122 -11.79 20.90 0.67
#